data_AF-A0A7C3PRQ3-F1
#
_entry.id   AF-A0A7C3PRQ3-F1
#
_cell.length_a   1.000
_cell.length_b   1.000
_cell.length_c   1.000
_cell.angle_alpha   90.00
_cell.angle_beta   90.00
_cell.angle_gamma   90.00
#
_symmetry.space_group_name_H-M   'P 1'
#
loop_
_entity.id
_entity.type
_entity.pdbx_description
1 polymer ?
#
loop_
_entity_poly.entity_id
_entity_poly.type
_entity_poly.pdbx_seq_one_letter_code
_entity_poly.pdbx_strand_id
1 'polypeptide(L)'
;LLGSEKVDFLEIYNASEGFFGLQNERGSEELLLMLDYGIFYEFIPLEHANDENPKAYSLEEVKTGKNYAVVISTTAGLWRYKLGDTVRFSSRYPYRFRITGRTRHFINAFGEEVIIDNAENALRIACEKTGARVKEYTAGPVYMNGSGSGAHEWLIEFEKAPEDLEYFAEMLDNALKALNSDYEAKRYHDMSLKKPILRAMPPGTFYRWLEKKGKLGGQNKVPRLANDRRYLDEILGQQA
;
A
#
# COMPACT_ATOMS: atom_id res chain seq x y z
N LEU A 1 25.71 18.41 19.65
CA LEU A 1 24.60 19.30 19.23
C LEU A 1 23.23 18.68 19.45
N LEU A 2 23.09 17.36 19.61
CA LEU A 2 21.90 16.74 20.19
C LEU A 2 22.37 15.77 21.27
N GLY A 3 22.68 16.30 22.45
CA GLY A 3 23.08 15.49 23.60
C GLY A 3 21.85 15.01 24.35
N SER A 4 21.79 13.71 24.67
CA SER A 4 20.90 13.00 25.64
C SER A 4 19.41 13.38 25.79
N GLU A 5 18.87 14.33 25.03
CA GLU A 5 17.49 14.77 25.10
C GLU A 5 16.62 14.04 24.09
N LYS A 6 15.38 13.77 24.49
CA LYS A 6 14.37 13.10 23.67
C LYS A 6 13.96 14.09 22.55
N VAL A 7 14.37 13.79 21.32
CA VAL A 7 14.04 14.62 20.15
C VAL A 7 12.63 14.29 19.68
N ASP A 8 11.79 15.31 19.59
CA ASP A 8 10.46 15.19 19.00
C ASP A 8 10.58 15.32 17.47
N PHE A 9 10.01 14.35 16.74
CA PHE A 9 9.91 14.40 15.29
C PHE A 9 8.49 14.82 14.91
N LEU A 10 8.39 15.79 13.99
CA LEU A 10 7.12 16.19 13.40
C LEU A 10 7.08 15.78 11.93
N GLU A 11 5.94 15.23 11.51
CA GLU A 11 5.73 14.81 10.14
C GLU A 11 5.22 15.95 9.25
N ILE A 12 5.66 15.93 8.00
CA ILE A 12 5.17 16.80 6.92
C ILE A 12 4.82 15.94 5.71
N TYR A 13 3.82 16.40 4.96
CA TYR A 13 3.43 15.80 3.69
C TYR A 13 3.62 16.82 2.57
N ASN A 14 4.70 16.64 1.82
CA ASN A 14 5.06 17.45 0.66
C ASN A 14 5.62 16.57 -0.46
N ALA A 15 5.53 17.07 -1.67
CA ALA A 15 6.11 16.48 -2.87
C ALA A 15 6.64 17.59 -3.80
N SER A 16 7.19 17.22 -4.94
CA SER A 16 7.64 18.18 -5.96
C SER A 16 6.49 19.06 -6.47
N GLU A 17 5.25 18.55 -6.37
CA GLU A 17 4.01 19.17 -6.80
C GLU A 17 3.43 20.17 -5.78
N GLY A 18 3.86 20.15 -4.52
CA GLY A 18 3.34 21.04 -3.49
C GLY A 18 3.56 20.58 -2.04
N PHE A 19 3.09 21.40 -1.11
CA PHE A 19 3.07 21.10 0.33
C PHE A 19 1.62 20.99 0.78
N PHE A 20 1.23 19.83 1.30
CA PHE A 20 -0.18 19.45 1.45
C PHE A 20 -0.62 19.34 2.91
N GLY A 21 0.26 18.89 3.80
CA GLY A 21 -0.13 18.73 5.21
C GLY A 21 1.05 18.72 6.18
N LEU A 22 0.74 18.96 7.44
CA LEU A 22 1.73 18.93 8.52
C LEU A 22 1.11 18.41 9.81
N GLN A 23 1.93 17.78 10.64
CA GLN A 23 1.56 17.40 11.99
C GLN A 23 1.63 18.64 12.90
N ASN A 24 0.48 19.07 13.42
CA ASN A 24 0.39 20.22 14.32
C ASN A 24 0.12 19.84 15.78
N GLU A 25 -0.02 18.55 16.08
CA GLU A 25 -0.28 18.02 17.42
C GLU A 25 0.74 16.94 17.78
N ARG A 26 1.33 17.05 18.98
CA ARG A 26 2.36 16.10 19.43
C ARG A 26 1.73 14.73 19.71
N GLY A 27 2.38 13.68 19.22
CA GLY A 27 1.95 12.30 19.44
C GLY A 27 0.73 11.86 18.62
N SER A 28 0.24 12.71 17.70
CA SER A 28 -0.85 12.36 16.78
C SER A 28 -0.28 11.89 15.45
N GLU A 29 -0.68 10.74 14.93
CA GLU A 29 -0.27 10.28 13.58
C GLU A 29 -1.03 11.00 12.44
N GLU A 30 -1.70 12.11 12.75
CA GLU A 30 -2.58 12.82 11.83
C GLU A 30 -1.94 14.11 11.32
N LEU A 31 -2.17 14.38 10.04
CA LEU A 31 -1.73 15.60 9.37
C LEU A 31 -2.93 16.53 9.20
N LEU A 32 -2.70 17.82 9.48
CA LEU A 32 -3.61 18.90 9.13
C LEU A 32 -3.44 19.22 7.64
N LEU A 33 -4.55 19.29 6.90
CA LEU A 33 -4.56 19.68 5.48
C LEU A 33 -4.38 21.19 5.32
N MET A 34 -3.42 21.60 4.48
CA MET A 34 -3.11 23.01 4.19
C MET A 34 -3.98 23.52 3.05
N LEU A 35 -5.06 24.24 3.39
CA LEU A 35 -6.07 24.73 2.45
C LEU A 35 -5.74 26.11 1.87
N ASP A 36 -4.80 26.82 2.49
CA ASP A 36 -4.42 28.20 2.17
C ASP A 36 -3.17 28.31 1.29
N TYR A 37 -2.67 27.19 0.78
CA TYR A 37 -1.40 27.12 0.04
C TYR A 37 -1.57 27.25 -1.49
N GLY A 38 -2.72 27.73 -1.96
CA GLY A 38 -3.01 27.87 -3.40
C GLY A 38 -3.18 26.52 -4.12
N ILE A 39 -3.63 25.50 -3.39
CA ILE A 39 -3.90 24.16 -3.90
C ILE A 39 -5.39 23.90 -3.74
N PHE A 40 -6.05 23.56 -4.84
CA PHE A 40 -7.41 23.04 -4.84
C PHE A 40 -7.36 21.51 -4.81
N TYR A 41 -8.13 20.91 -3.91
CA TYR A 41 -8.14 19.47 -3.68
C TYR A 41 -9.45 18.84 -4.15
N GLU A 42 -9.34 17.72 -4.84
CA GLU A 42 -10.44 16.79 -5.09
C GLU A 42 -10.02 15.39 -4.60
N PHE A 43 -11.01 14.58 -4.21
CA PHE A 43 -10.81 13.29 -3.59
C PHE A 43 -11.62 12.23 -4.33
N ILE A 44 -10.94 11.29 -4.99
CA ILE A 44 -11.60 10.17 -5.67
C ILE A 44 -11.65 9.00 -4.69
N PRO A 45 -12.80 8.38 -4.41
CA PRO A 45 -12.84 7.18 -3.56
C PRO A 45 -11.95 6.11 -4.17
N LEU A 46 -11.16 5.43 -3.33
CA LEU A 46 -10.14 4.52 -3.81
C LEU A 46 -10.72 3.42 -4.70
N GLU A 47 -11.93 2.95 -4.40
CA GLU A 47 -12.70 1.97 -5.18
C GLU A 47 -12.89 2.38 -6.65
N HIS A 48 -12.89 3.68 -6.94
CA HIS A 48 -13.11 4.27 -8.26
C HIS A 48 -11.84 4.90 -8.87
N ALA A 49 -10.67 4.83 -8.21
CA ALA A 49 -9.49 5.58 -8.62
C ALA A 49 -8.98 5.28 -10.05
N ASN A 50 -9.30 4.09 -10.55
CA ASN A 50 -8.91 3.57 -11.87
C ASN A 50 -9.99 3.66 -12.95
N ASP A 51 -11.19 4.14 -12.61
CA ASP A 51 -12.24 4.34 -13.62
C ASP A 51 -11.77 5.37 -14.66
N GLU A 52 -12.27 5.28 -15.89
CA GLU A 52 -11.89 6.23 -16.97
C GLU A 52 -12.27 7.67 -16.62
N ASN A 53 -13.41 7.87 -15.96
CA ASN A 53 -13.88 9.17 -15.51
C ASN A 53 -14.46 9.08 -14.09
N PRO A 54 -13.60 9.00 -13.07
CA PRO A 54 -14.04 8.76 -11.72
C PRO A 54 -14.68 10.01 -11.12
N LYS A 55 -15.75 9.82 -10.36
CA LYS A 55 -16.34 10.91 -9.59
C LYS A 55 -15.36 11.35 -8.49
N ALA A 56 -14.90 12.59 -8.59
CA ALA A 56 -14.11 13.22 -7.54
C ALA A 56 -15.03 14.04 -6.63
N TYR A 57 -14.75 14.00 -5.34
CA TYR A 57 -15.47 14.70 -4.30
C TYR A 57 -14.69 15.93 -3.88
N SER A 58 -15.41 17.02 -3.64
CA SER A 58 -14.86 18.18 -2.95
C SER A 58 -14.57 17.85 -1.48
N LEU A 59 -13.85 18.75 -0.82
CA LEU A 59 -13.48 18.60 0.57
C LEU A 59 -14.68 18.44 1.52
N GLU A 60 -15.81 19.09 1.24
CA GLU A 60 -17.02 19.00 2.08
C GLU A 60 -17.70 17.63 1.99
N GLU A 61 -17.54 16.95 0.86
CA GLU A 61 -18.20 15.68 0.55
C GLU A 61 -17.41 14.46 1.05
N VAL A 62 -16.17 14.63 1.50
CA VAL A 62 -15.36 13.53 2.04
C VAL A 62 -16.00 12.94 3.30
N LYS A 63 -15.74 11.66 3.54
CA LYS A 63 -16.19 10.93 4.74
C LYS A 63 -14.99 10.46 5.54
N THR A 64 -15.09 10.56 6.86
CA THR A 64 -14.08 10.01 7.75
C THR A 64 -14.02 8.48 7.61
N GLY A 65 -12.82 7.91 7.75
CA GLY A 65 -12.60 6.46 7.66
C GLY A 65 -12.55 5.90 6.24
N LYS A 66 -12.92 6.67 5.20
CA LYS A 66 -12.79 6.27 3.80
C LYS A 66 -11.44 6.64 3.20
N ASN A 67 -10.91 5.77 2.34
CA ASN A 67 -9.70 6.02 1.56
C ASN A 67 -10.03 6.78 0.28
N TYR A 68 -9.19 7.77 -0.03
CA TYR A 68 -9.32 8.59 -1.23
C TYR A 68 -7.98 8.72 -1.94
N ALA A 69 -7.97 8.61 -3.26
CA ALA A 69 -6.87 9.11 -4.09
C ALA A 69 -6.95 10.65 -4.16
N VAL A 70 -5.80 11.31 -3.96
CA VAL A 70 -5.74 12.78 -3.97
C VAL A 70 -5.51 13.30 -5.38
N VAL A 71 -6.36 14.24 -5.79
CA VAL A 71 -6.23 15.01 -7.03
C VAL A 71 -6.06 16.47 -6.67
N ILE A 72 -5.09 17.13 -7.31
CA ILE A 72 -4.79 18.53 -7.03
C ILE A 72 -4.86 19.38 -8.29
N SER A 73 -5.26 20.63 -8.10
CA SER A 73 -4.96 21.70 -9.05
C SER A 73 -4.19 22.80 -8.32
N THR A 74 -3.10 23.29 -8.90
CA THR A 74 -2.20 24.24 -8.23
C THR A 74 -2.03 25.50 -9.07
N THR A 75 -1.73 26.61 -8.39
CA THR A 75 -1.37 27.88 -9.06
C THR A 75 -0.10 27.77 -9.92
N ALA A 76 0.72 26.72 -9.71
CA ALA A 76 1.90 26.42 -10.51
C ALA A 76 1.60 25.68 -11.83
N GLY A 77 0.32 25.47 -12.17
CA GLY A 77 -0.10 24.96 -13.48
C GLY A 77 -0.40 23.47 -13.53
N LEU A 78 -0.50 22.78 -12.39
CA LEU A 78 -1.08 21.44 -12.35
C LEU A 78 -2.61 21.56 -12.38
N TRP A 79 -3.26 20.81 -13.27
CA TRP A 79 -4.71 20.81 -13.44
C TRP A 79 -5.25 19.39 -13.31
N ARG A 80 -6.06 19.14 -12.28
CA ARG A 80 -6.59 17.81 -11.90
C ARG A 80 -5.53 16.71 -11.96
N TYR A 81 -4.35 17.01 -11.40
CA TYR A 81 -3.23 16.08 -11.35
C TYR A 81 -3.45 15.04 -10.23
N LYS A 82 -3.45 13.75 -10.58
CA LYS A 82 -3.47 12.65 -9.60
C LYS A 82 -2.10 12.56 -8.92
N LEU A 83 -2.01 12.91 -7.63
CA LEU A 83 -0.76 12.86 -6.87
C LEU A 83 -0.17 11.45 -6.74
N GLY A 84 -1.05 10.46 -6.80
CA GLY A 84 -0.67 9.08 -6.65
C GLY A 84 -0.52 8.63 -5.20
N ASP A 85 -0.96 9.44 -4.24
CA ASP A 85 -1.08 9.10 -2.83
C ASP A 85 -2.54 8.82 -2.46
N THR A 86 -2.74 7.98 -1.44
CA THR A 86 -4.04 7.75 -0.83
C THR A 86 -4.08 8.30 0.58
N VAL A 87 -5.21 8.92 0.94
CA VAL A 87 -5.42 9.50 2.26
C VAL A 87 -6.73 9.00 2.87
N ARG A 88 -6.76 8.92 4.19
CA ARG A 88 -7.98 8.64 4.96
C ARG A 88 -8.21 9.76 5.96
N PHE A 89 -9.37 10.40 5.87
CA PHE A 89 -9.74 11.48 6.79
C PHE A 89 -10.09 10.90 8.17
N SER A 90 -9.49 11.46 9.22
CA SER A 90 -9.85 11.21 10.62
C SER A 90 -10.84 12.26 11.14
N SER A 91 -10.75 13.49 10.64
CA SER A 91 -11.65 14.59 10.98
C SER A 91 -11.94 15.48 9.77
N ARG A 92 -13.12 16.12 9.77
CA ARG A 92 -13.50 17.16 8.80
C ARG A 92 -13.39 18.59 9.37
N TYR A 93 -13.29 18.72 10.69
CA TYR A 93 -13.20 20.02 11.37
C TYR A 93 -12.21 19.95 12.55
N PRO A 94 -10.96 20.42 12.38
CA PRO A 94 -10.34 20.74 11.09
C PRO A 94 -10.16 19.47 10.22
N TYR A 95 -9.88 19.66 8.92
CA TYR A 95 -9.61 18.53 8.03
C TYR A 95 -8.28 17.87 8.39
N ARG A 96 -8.37 16.68 9.00
CA ARG A 96 -7.25 15.86 9.41
C ARG A 96 -7.26 14.55 8.66
N PHE A 97 -6.09 14.10 8.24
CA PHE A 97 -5.97 12.87 7.48
C PHE A 97 -4.69 12.13 7.84
N ARG A 98 -4.67 10.85 7.46
CA ARG A 98 -3.47 10.02 7.46
C ARG A 98 -3.18 9.59 6.03
N ILE A 99 -1.91 9.48 5.69
CA ILE A 99 -1.49 8.87 4.43
C ILE A 99 -1.66 7.37 4.59
N THR A 100 -2.40 6.73 3.70
CA THR A 100 -2.66 5.28 3.74
C THR A 100 -1.89 4.50 2.69
N GLY A 101 -1.24 5.19 1.74
CA GLY A 101 -0.39 4.54 0.75
C GLY A 101 -0.25 5.33 -0.55
N ARG A 102 0.03 4.59 -1.63
CA ARG A 102 0.19 5.08 -3.00
C ARG A 102 -0.86 4.43 -3.90
N THR A 103 -1.46 5.18 -4.82
CA THR A 103 -2.48 4.68 -5.77
C THR A 103 -1.96 3.65 -6.78
N ARG A 104 -0.66 3.35 -6.81
CA ARG A 104 -0.07 2.36 -7.75
C ARG A 104 0.31 1.04 -7.09
N HIS A 105 0.24 0.93 -5.76
CA HIS A 105 0.69 -0.25 -5.03
C HIS A 105 -0.39 -0.74 -4.09
N PHE A 106 -1.35 -1.45 -4.67
CA PHE A 106 -2.41 -2.12 -3.97
C PHE A 106 -2.85 -3.35 -4.77
N ILE A 107 -3.61 -4.24 -4.15
CA ILE A 107 -4.29 -5.36 -4.81
C ILE A 107 -5.79 -5.19 -4.59
N ASN A 108 -6.52 -5.01 -5.69
CA ASN A 108 -7.97 -4.95 -5.76
C ASN A 108 -8.44 -5.74 -6.99
N ALA A 109 -8.07 -7.01 -7.05
CA ALA A 109 -8.45 -7.87 -8.17
C ALA A 109 -9.81 -8.55 -7.96
N PHE A 110 -10.25 -8.64 -6.70
CA PHE A 110 -11.46 -9.32 -6.25
C PHE A 110 -12.38 -8.42 -5.40
N GLY A 111 -12.05 -7.13 -5.24
CA GLY A 111 -12.78 -6.18 -4.41
C GLY A 111 -12.27 -6.08 -2.96
N GLU A 112 -11.01 -6.42 -2.71
CA GLU A 112 -10.39 -6.57 -1.37
C GLU A 112 -9.57 -5.36 -0.91
N GLU A 113 -9.22 -4.45 -1.83
CA GLU A 113 -8.56 -3.17 -1.53
C GLU A 113 -7.32 -3.24 -0.61
N VAL A 114 -6.47 -4.27 -0.76
CA VAL A 114 -5.27 -4.42 0.07
C VAL A 114 -4.22 -3.38 -0.36
N ILE A 115 -3.91 -2.44 0.54
CA ILE A 115 -2.88 -1.40 0.33
C ILE A 115 -1.54 -1.80 0.97
N ILE A 116 -0.46 -1.07 0.66
CA ILE A 116 0.88 -1.34 1.23
C ILE A 116 0.83 -1.39 2.76
N ASP A 117 0.14 -0.45 3.40
CA ASP A 117 0.07 -0.40 4.87
C ASP A 117 -0.54 -1.66 5.48
N ASN A 118 -1.57 -2.25 4.84
CA ASN A 118 -2.10 -3.54 5.25
C ASN A 118 -1.05 -4.65 5.09
N ALA A 119 -0.36 -4.68 3.94
CA ALA A 119 0.66 -5.69 3.64
C ALA A 119 1.85 -5.62 4.60
N GLU A 120 2.41 -4.43 4.85
CA GLU A 120 3.56 -4.24 5.74
C GLU A 120 3.21 -4.59 7.18
N ASN A 121 2.06 -4.15 7.68
CA ASN A 121 1.61 -4.50 9.03
C ASN A 121 1.29 -6.00 9.16
N ALA A 122 0.68 -6.62 8.15
CA ALA A 122 0.39 -8.04 8.16
C ALA A 122 1.67 -8.90 8.13
N LEU A 123 2.65 -8.51 7.30
CA LEU A 123 3.97 -9.16 7.26
C LEU A 123 4.72 -8.98 8.59
N ARG A 124 4.64 -7.81 9.21
CA ARG A 124 5.22 -7.57 10.54
C ARG A 124 4.63 -8.52 11.59
N ILE A 125 3.30 -8.63 11.64
CA ILE A 125 2.60 -9.54 12.57
C ILE A 125 3.00 -11.00 12.30
N ALA A 126 3.05 -11.42 11.03
CA ALA A 126 3.47 -12.77 10.66
C ALA A 126 4.93 -13.06 11.05
N CYS A 127 5.84 -12.09 10.86
CA CYS A 127 7.23 -12.19 11.30
C CYS A 127 7.35 -12.32 12.82
N GLU A 128 6.60 -11.53 13.58
CA GLU A 128 6.59 -11.59 15.05
C GLU A 128 6.12 -12.96 15.56
N LYS A 129 5.11 -13.56 14.91
CA LYS A 129 4.56 -14.87 15.30
C LYS A 129 5.46 -16.05 14.95
N THR A 130 6.21 -15.95 13.85
CA THR A 130 6.99 -17.06 13.30
C THR A 130 8.50 -16.94 13.59
N GLY A 131 8.94 -15.79 14.09
CA GLY A 131 10.36 -15.48 14.26
C GLY A 131 11.12 -15.28 12.94
N ALA A 132 10.40 -15.14 11.82
CA ALA A 132 10.97 -14.85 10.50
C ALA A 132 11.36 -13.37 10.36
N ARG A 133 12.18 -13.07 9.35
CA ARG A 133 12.54 -11.72 8.94
C ARG A 133 12.45 -11.63 7.43
N VAL A 134 11.53 -10.81 6.94
CA VAL A 134 11.37 -10.51 5.50
C VAL A 134 12.43 -9.49 5.09
N LYS A 135 13.12 -9.77 3.99
CA LYS A 135 14.08 -8.85 3.38
C LYS A 135 13.43 -8.04 2.26
N GLU A 136 12.75 -8.73 1.35
CA GLU A 136 12.14 -8.13 0.17
C GLU A 136 10.92 -8.94 -0.27
N TYR A 137 9.90 -8.28 -0.85
CA TYR A 137 8.69 -8.98 -1.29
C TYR A 137 7.97 -8.26 -2.43
N THR A 138 7.20 -9.04 -3.19
CA THR A 138 6.15 -8.54 -4.08
C THR A 138 4.93 -9.43 -3.96
N ALA A 139 3.74 -8.89 -4.20
CA ALA A 139 2.51 -9.66 -4.31
C ALA A 139 1.58 -9.15 -5.41
N GLY A 140 0.74 -10.05 -5.91
CA GLY A 140 -0.27 -9.76 -6.93
C GLY A 140 -1.28 -10.89 -7.06
N PRO A 141 -2.31 -10.74 -7.91
CA PRO A 141 -3.38 -11.72 -8.03
C PRO A 141 -2.98 -12.95 -8.85
N VAL A 142 -3.56 -14.09 -8.52
CA VAL A 142 -3.63 -15.31 -9.34
C VAL A 142 -5.09 -15.54 -9.66
N TYR A 143 -5.43 -15.66 -10.94
CA TYR A 143 -6.77 -16.06 -11.36
C TYR A 143 -6.81 -17.57 -11.52
N MET A 144 -7.75 -18.25 -10.85
CA MET A 144 -7.97 -19.68 -11.04
C MET A 144 -8.96 -19.89 -12.19
N ASN A 145 -8.52 -20.60 -13.22
CA ASN A 145 -9.32 -20.82 -14.43
C ASN A 145 -10.68 -21.45 -14.09
N GLY A 146 -11.76 -20.85 -14.59
CA GLY A 146 -13.09 -21.46 -14.66
C GLY A 146 -14.06 -21.20 -13.50
N SER A 147 -13.69 -20.45 -12.45
CA SER A 147 -14.56 -20.27 -11.26
C SER A 147 -14.81 -18.83 -10.79
N GLY A 148 -14.22 -17.81 -11.45
CA GLY A 148 -14.29 -16.43 -10.96
C GLY A 148 -13.63 -16.23 -9.60
N SER A 149 -12.87 -17.22 -9.12
CA SER A 149 -12.12 -17.18 -7.87
C SER A 149 -10.62 -17.07 -8.15
N GLY A 150 -9.88 -16.56 -7.17
CA GLY A 150 -8.43 -16.44 -7.27
C GLY A 150 -7.76 -16.37 -5.91
N ALA A 151 -6.48 -16.07 -5.89
CA ALA A 151 -5.69 -15.92 -4.67
C ALA A 151 -4.73 -14.74 -4.81
N HIS A 152 -4.14 -14.31 -3.70
CA HIS A 152 -2.92 -13.51 -3.75
C HIS A 152 -1.72 -14.45 -3.81
N GLU A 153 -0.76 -14.15 -4.67
CA GLU A 153 0.54 -14.81 -4.66
C GLU A 153 1.61 -13.85 -4.17
N TRP A 154 2.36 -14.30 -3.17
CA TRP A 154 3.37 -13.55 -2.45
C TRP A 154 4.73 -14.17 -2.72
N LEU A 155 5.62 -13.43 -3.35
CA LEU A 155 7.02 -13.81 -3.51
C LEU A 155 7.81 -13.10 -2.41
N ILE A 156 8.47 -13.85 -1.55
CA ILE A 156 9.16 -13.29 -0.37
C ILE A 156 10.59 -13.81 -0.30
N GLU A 157 11.56 -12.90 -0.32
CA GLU A 157 12.93 -13.19 0.04
C GLU A 157 13.08 -12.95 1.55
N PHE A 158 13.45 -13.99 2.29
CA PHE A 158 13.66 -13.92 3.72
C PHE A 158 15.12 -13.66 4.06
N GLU A 159 15.38 -12.79 5.03
CA GLU A 159 16.68 -12.72 5.71
C GLU A 159 16.82 -13.85 6.74
N LYS A 160 15.71 -14.16 7.43
CA LYS A 160 15.56 -15.35 8.27
C LYS A 160 14.23 -16.00 7.91
N ALA A 161 14.28 -17.17 7.29
CA ALA A 161 13.07 -17.89 6.91
C ALA A 161 12.32 -18.40 8.17
N PRO A 162 10.97 -18.51 8.11
CA PRO A 162 10.21 -19.23 9.13
C PRO A 162 10.56 -20.72 9.11
N GLU A 163 10.38 -21.40 10.24
CA GLU A 163 10.51 -22.87 10.30
C GLU A 163 9.41 -23.57 9.49
N ASP A 164 8.21 -23.00 9.50
CA ASP A 164 7.04 -23.47 8.75
C ASP A 164 6.48 -22.34 7.89
N LEU A 165 6.58 -22.50 6.57
CA LEU A 165 6.09 -21.52 5.59
C LEU A 165 4.56 -21.49 5.51
N GLU A 166 3.88 -22.62 5.76
CA GLU A 166 2.43 -22.69 5.75
C GLU A 166 1.86 -21.97 6.98
N TYR A 167 2.50 -22.14 8.14
CA TYR A 167 2.14 -21.36 9.33
C TYR A 167 2.37 -19.86 9.13
N PHE A 168 3.46 -19.46 8.46
CA PHE A 168 3.66 -18.06 8.08
C PHE A 168 2.54 -17.55 7.16
N ALA A 169 2.11 -18.36 6.19
CA ALA A 169 1.00 -18.04 5.29
C ALA A 169 -0.32 -17.83 6.04
N GLU A 170 -0.61 -18.68 7.00
CA GLU A 170 -1.80 -18.57 7.83
C GLU A 170 -1.76 -17.29 8.68
N MET A 171 -0.63 -16.97 9.30
CA MET A 171 -0.48 -15.74 10.08
C MET A 171 -0.61 -14.48 9.22
N LEU A 172 -0.09 -14.51 7.99
CA LEU A 172 -0.26 -13.42 7.03
C LEU A 172 -1.74 -13.25 6.63
N ASP A 173 -2.43 -14.33 6.24
CA ASP A 173 -3.86 -14.31 5.86
C ASP A 173 -4.72 -13.74 7.00
N ASN A 174 -4.50 -14.22 8.23
CA ASN A 174 -5.26 -13.77 9.40
C ASN A 174 -4.98 -12.31 9.75
N ALA A 175 -3.73 -11.86 9.64
CA ALA A 175 -3.40 -10.46 9.86
C ALA A 175 -4.01 -9.55 8.78
N LEU A 176 -4.01 -9.97 7.51
CA LEU A 176 -4.67 -9.23 6.43
C LEU A 176 -6.19 -9.10 6.68
N LYS A 177 -6.86 -10.19 7.08
CA LYS A 177 -8.29 -10.16 7.47
C LYS A 177 -8.56 -9.18 8.60
N ALA A 178 -7.72 -9.20 9.65
CA ALA A 178 -7.90 -8.30 10.78
C ALA A 178 -7.66 -6.81 10.44
N LEU A 179 -6.80 -6.53 9.45
CA LEU A 179 -6.41 -5.17 9.07
C LEU A 179 -7.27 -4.58 7.94
N ASN A 180 -7.98 -5.42 7.18
CA ASN A 180 -8.77 -5.00 6.04
C ASN A 180 -10.09 -5.79 5.97
N SER A 181 -11.20 -5.10 6.25
CA SER A 181 -12.55 -5.67 6.26
C SER A 181 -13.02 -6.14 4.88
N ASP A 182 -12.58 -5.49 3.81
CA ASP A 182 -12.94 -5.90 2.45
C ASP A 182 -12.21 -7.20 2.09
N TYR A 183 -10.92 -7.31 2.44
CA TYR A 183 -10.18 -8.57 2.36
C TYR A 183 -10.83 -9.68 3.17
N GLU A 184 -11.20 -9.41 4.42
CA GLU A 184 -11.94 -10.36 5.27
C GLU A 184 -13.22 -10.84 4.60
N ALA A 185 -14.04 -9.91 4.08
CA ALA A 185 -15.28 -10.23 3.40
C ALA A 185 -15.06 -11.08 2.14
N LYS A 186 -14.00 -10.83 1.36
CA LYS A 186 -13.67 -11.65 0.17
C LYS A 186 -13.11 -13.03 0.52
N ARG A 187 -12.42 -13.14 1.65
CA ARG A 187 -11.93 -14.41 2.22
C ARG A 187 -13.03 -15.23 2.89
N TYR A 188 -14.18 -14.63 3.22
CA TYR A 188 -15.30 -15.34 3.86
C TYR A 188 -15.81 -16.48 2.96
N HIS A 189 -15.89 -17.69 3.53
CA HIS A 189 -16.17 -18.96 2.82
C HIS A 189 -15.23 -19.30 1.65
N ASP A 190 -14.08 -18.64 1.52
CA ASP A 190 -13.11 -18.87 0.44
C ASP A 190 -13.75 -18.86 -0.97
N MET A 191 -14.85 -18.14 -1.19
CA MET A 191 -15.60 -18.24 -2.45
C MET A 191 -14.94 -17.44 -3.58
N SER A 192 -14.61 -16.18 -3.32
CA SER A 192 -14.04 -15.25 -4.31
C SER A 192 -12.52 -15.15 -4.21
N LEU A 193 -12.00 -15.10 -2.99
CA LEU A 193 -10.57 -15.06 -2.71
C LEU A 193 -10.20 -16.28 -1.85
N LYS A 194 -9.30 -17.12 -2.36
CA LYS A 194 -8.71 -18.28 -1.68
C LYS A 194 -7.55 -17.84 -0.76
N LYS A 195 -7.04 -18.79 0.02
CA LYS A 195 -5.83 -18.60 0.84
C LYS A 195 -4.66 -18.05 -0.01
N PRO A 196 -3.82 -17.17 0.55
CA PRO A 196 -2.65 -16.66 -0.17
C PRO A 196 -1.65 -17.79 -0.46
N ILE A 197 -1.05 -17.73 -1.64
CA ILE A 197 0.03 -18.63 -2.08
C ILE A 197 1.34 -17.94 -1.74
N LEU A 198 2.13 -18.51 -0.82
CA LEU A 198 3.48 -18.02 -0.56
C LEU A 198 4.54 -18.80 -1.35
N ARG A 199 5.52 -18.06 -1.87
CA ARG A 199 6.76 -18.62 -2.41
C ARG A 199 7.95 -17.96 -1.73
N ALA A 200 8.73 -18.77 -1.02
CA ALA A 200 10.03 -18.36 -0.52
C ALA A 200 11.01 -18.26 -1.69
N MET A 201 11.59 -17.08 -1.89
CA MET A 201 12.51 -16.78 -2.98
C MET A 201 13.96 -16.95 -2.52
N PRO A 202 14.85 -17.51 -3.37
CA PRO A 202 16.27 -17.57 -3.08
C PRO A 202 16.87 -16.17 -2.83
N PRO A 203 17.90 -16.06 -1.98
CA PRO A 203 18.59 -14.80 -1.74
C PRO A 203 19.08 -14.12 -3.03
N GLY A 204 18.90 -12.80 -3.09
CA GLY A 204 19.30 -11.95 -4.21
C GLY A 204 18.40 -12.05 -5.44
N THR A 205 17.25 -12.74 -5.37
CA THR A 205 16.29 -12.81 -6.49
C THR A 205 15.87 -11.42 -6.94
N PHE A 206 15.44 -10.59 -6.00
CA PHE A 206 14.96 -9.23 -6.31
C PHE A 206 16.09 -8.31 -6.77
N TYR A 207 17.29 -8.49 -6.22
CA TYR A 207 18.48 -7.75 -6.65
C TYR A 207 18.81 -8.03 -8.12
N ARG A 208 18.89 -9.32 -8.51
CA ARG A 208 19.16 -9.73 -9.90
C ARG A 208 18.06 -9.25 -10.86
N TRP A 209 16.82 -9.27 -10.41
CA TRP A 209 15.70 -8.76 -11.19
C TRP A 209 15.81 -7.24 -11.45
N LEU A 210 16.18 -6.43 -10.45
CA LEU A 210 16.44 -5.00 -10.62
C LEU A 210 17.67 -4.72 -11.50
N GLU A 211 18.73 -5.50 -11.34
CA GLU A 211 19.95 -5.45 -12.17
C GLU A 211 19.66 -5.63 -13.64
N LYS A 212 18.91 -6.69 -14.01
CA LYS A 212 18.54 -6.95 -15.40
C LYS A 212 17.72 -5.81 -16.03
N LYS A 213 17.04 -5.01 -15.22
CA LYS A 213 16.26 -3.85 -15.67
C LYS A 213 17.07 -2.56 -15.80
N GLY A 214 18.38 -2.58 -15.52
CA GLY A 214 19.20 -1.37 -15.45
C GLY A 214 18.76 -0.45 -14.31
N LYS A 215 18.12 -1.00 -13.28
CA LYS A 215 17.53 -0.25 -12.16
C LYS A 215 18.30 -0.43 -10.85
N LEU A 216 19.59 -0.75 -10.91
CA LEU A 216 20.43 -0.76 -9.71
C LEU A 216 20.70 0.67 -9.23
N GLY A 217 20.32 0.97 -7.99
CA GLY A 217 20.55 2.26 -7.34
C GLY A 217 19.43 2.63 -6.36
N GLY A 218 19.73 3.50 -5.39
CA GLY A 218 18.84 3.82 -4.26
C GLY A 218 17.49 4.47 -4.62
N GLN A 219 17.28 4.86 -5.89
CA GLN A 219 16.02 5.44 -6.35
C GLN A 219 15.01 4.40 -6.86
N ASN A 220 15.42 3.16 -7.16
CA ASN A 220 14.53 2.13 -7.67
C ASN A 220 14.23 1.09 -6.60
N LYS A 221 12.97 1.03 -6.16
CA LYS A 221 12.48 0.03 -5.21
C LYS A 221 11.75 -1.10 -5.95
N VAL A 222 11.74 -2.28 -5.34
CA VAL A 222 10.87 -3.38 -5.77
C VAL A 222 9.41 -2.96 -5.57
N PRO A 223 8.56 -3.07 -6.61
CA PRO A 223 7.12 -2.86 -6.47
C PRO A 223 6.54 -3.88 -5.47
N ARG A 224 5.86 -3.41 -4.42
CA ARG A 224 5.38 -4.28 -3.33
C ARG A 224 4.07 -4.99 -3.67
N LEU A 225 3.11 -4.25 -4.21
CA LEU A 225 1.79 -4.76 -4.58
C LEU A 225 1.46 -4.33 -6.01
N ALA A 226 0.78 -5.21 -6.77
CA ALA A 226 0.31 -4.94 -8.12
C ALA A 226 -1.03 -5.62 -8.40
N ASN A 227 -1.85 -4.98 -9.25
CA ASN A 227 -3.14 -5.52 -9.71
C ASN A 227 -3.01 -6.47 -10.92
N ASP A 228 -1.81 -6.61 -11.47
CA ASP A 228 -1.50 -7.52 -12.55
C ASP A 228 -0.36 -8.47 -12.16
N ARG A 229 -0.13 -9.47 -12.99
CA ARG A 229 0.90 -10.50 -12.76
C ARG A 229 2.26 -10.16 -13.34
N ARG A 230 2.43 -8.99 -13.96
CA ARG A 230 3.65 -8.66 -14.71
C ARG A 230 4.91 -8.84 -13.88
N TYR A 231 4.93 -8.31 -12.65
CA TYR A 231 6.11 -8.43 -11.80
C TYR A 231 6.32 -9.86 -11.28
N LEU A 232 5.25 -10.56 -10.91
CA LEU A 232 5.32 -11.96 -10.48
C LEU A 232 5.90 -12.84 -11.56
N ASP A 233 5.34 -12.75 -12.78
CA ASP A 233 5.73 -13.59 -13.91
C ASP A 233 7.15 -13.26 -14.39
N GLU A 234 7.54 -11.97 -14.40
CA GLU A 234 8.91 -11.55 -14.72
C GLU A 234 9.94 -12.06 -13.70
N ILE A 235 9.60 -12.13 -12.40
CA ILE A 235 10.51 -12.63 -11.36
C ILE A 235 10.58 -14.16 -11.40
N LEU A 236 9.45 -14.84 -11.53
CA LEU A 236 9.38 -16.30 -11.61
C LEU A 236 10.04 -16.83 -12.89
N GLY A 237 9.88 -16.15 -14.02
CA GLY A 237 10.51 -16.51 -15.29
C GLY A 237 12.04 -16.39 -15.31
N GLN A 238 12.67 -15.79 -14.30
CA GLN A 238 14.13 -15.73 -14.15
C GLN A 238 14.71 -16.92 -13.38
N GLN A 239 13.87 -17.82 -12.87
CA GLN A 239 14.31 -19.03 -12.16
C GLN A 239 14.40 -20.27 -13.05
N ALA A 240 14.09 -20.12 -14.35
CA ALA A 240 14.22 -21.16 -15.37
C ALA A 240 15.59 -21.13 -16.06
#